data_AF-A0A0G2DVF4-F1
#
_entry.id   AF-A0A0G2DVF4-F1
#
_cell.length_a   1.000
_cell.length_b   1.000
_cell.length_c   1.000
_cell.angle_alpha   90.00
_cell.angle_beta   90.00
_cell.angle_gamma   90.00
#
_symmetry.space_group_name_H-M   'P 1'
#
loop_
_entity.id
_entity.type
_entity.pdbx_description
1 polymer ?
#
loop_
_entity_poly.entity_id
_entity_poly.type
_entity_poly.pdbx_seq_one_letter_code
_entity_poly.pdbx_strand_id
1 'polypeptide(L)'
;MTGAIMLSILFLALPSIVTAESQSSASALNKREHSIPEWWIRIIYAHGILACLVWVILIPLGAILFRMIKGRKSLWVHAIIQIVSLAAYIGAVGMGIWMAKNFHLLDSAHAIIGLVVFCLAMIQPSLGIYHHIIFMKPKHHFSTTTTPTLNPSPTNSTTSTTSTTTPIKISLENSHSPSPIHTFIRTTIPGVVHRYVGRITLTLGMINGGLGIRLQGRANRAECIAYGVVAGVIWIGYLLVVGGTFQQQQQKKKKKKKKKKKKKKKKKKKKKISSHFIYLISQARKKEQGTYST
;
A
#
# COMPACT_ATOMS: atom_id res chain seq x y z
N MET A 1 13.76 -11.53 13.49
CA MET A 1 15.20 -11.89 13.55
C MET A 1 15.92 -11.76 12.20
N THR A 2 15.25 -11.39 11.10
CA THR A 2 15.88 -11.26 9.76
C THR A 2 16.22 -9.82 9.34
N GLY A 3 15.86 -8.81 10.13
CA GLY A 3 16.13 -7.39 9.81
C GLY A 3 17.52 -6.89 10.24
N ALA A 4 18.14 -7.50 11.26
CA ALA A 4 19.44 -7.08 11.79
C ALA A 4 20.62 -7.63 10.96
N ILE A 5 20.43 -8.76 10.27
CA ILE A 5 21.51 -9.46 9.54
C ILE A 5 21.86 -8.73 8.23
N MET A 6 20.92 -8.01 7.62
CA MET A 6 21.18 -7.26 6.38
C MET A 6 21.96 -5.96 6.60
N LEU A 7 21.88 -5.37 7.80
CA LEU A 7 22.62 -4.14 8.15
C LEU A 7 24.11 -4.43 8.42
N SER A 8 24.43 -5.64 8.90
CA SER A 8 25.80 -6.09 9.19
C SER A 8 26.60 -6.44 7.93
N ILE A 9 25.95 -6.96 6.88
CA ILE A 9 26.61 -7.31 5.61
C ILE A 9 27.01 -6.04 4.83
N LEU A 10 26.31 -4.92 5.04
CA LEU A 10 26.63 -3.64 4.41
C LEU A 10 27.89 -2.96 5.01
N PHE A 11 28.30 -3.35 6.22
CA PHE A 11 29.44 -2.74 6.94
C PHE A 11 30.75 -3.54 6.79
N LEU A 12 30.70 -4.79 6.31
CA LEU A 12 31.86 -5.68 6.23
C LEU A 12 32.52 -5.78 4.85
N ALA A 13 31.92 -5.21 3.80
CA ALA A 13 32.44 -5.31 2.43
C ALA A 13 33.24 -4.09 1.94
N LEU A 14 33.45 -3.08 2.79
CA LEU A 14 34.02 -1.77 2.38
C LEU A 14 35.53 -1.56 2.62
N PRO A 15 36.25 -2.22 3.55
CA PRO A 15 37.66 -1.87 3.78
C PRO A 15 38.68 -2.51 2.82
N SER A 16 38.39 -3.65 2.19
CA SER A 16 39.46 -4.53 1.67
C SER A 16 39.80 -4.39 0.18
N ILE A 17 39.03 -3.62 -0.60
CA ILE A 17 39.27 -3.39 -2.04
C ILE A 17 39.93 -2.02 -2.31
N VAL A 18 40.06 -1.17 -1.30
CA VAL A 18 40.41 0.26 -1.46
C VAL A 18 41.90 0.58 -1.25
N THR A 19 42.73 -0.34 -0.77
CA THR A 19 44.03 0.04 -0.20
C THR A 19 45.20 0.16 -1.19
N ALA A 20 45.19 -0.48 -2.37
CA ALA A 20 46.36 -0.47 -3.27
C ALA A 20 46.25 0.49 -4.47
N GLU A 21 45.06 0.69 -5.02
CA GLU A 21 44.82 1.57 -6.18
C GLU A 21 44.60 3.05 -5.76
N SER A 22 44.44 3.29 -4.45
CA SER A 22 44.10 4.60 -3.90
C SER A 22 45.29 5.56 -3.78
N GLN A 23 46.54 5.13 -3.63
CA GLN A 23 47.66 6.07 -3.42
C GLN A 23 48.11 6.79 -4.71
N SER A 24 48.13 6.12 -5.86
CA SER A 24 48.44 6.76 -7.14
C SER A 24 47.26 7.59 -7.67
N SER A 25 46.03 7.13 -7.39
CA SER A 25 44.80 7.86 -7.71
C SER A 25 44.59 9.07 -6.80
N ALA A 26 44.93 8.98 -5.51
CA ALA A 26 44.82 10.08 -4.55
C ALA A 26 45.80 11.22 -4.86
N SER A 27 47.01 10.92 -5.33
CA SER A 27 47.98 11.95 -5.72
C SER A 27 47.58 12.68 -7.01
N ALA A 28 46.96 11.98 -7.97
CA ALA A 28 46.39 12.58 -9.17
C ALA A 28 45.05 13.32 -8.93
N LEU A 29 44.23 12.85 -7.99
CA LEU A 29 43.02 13.53 -7.51
C LEU A 29 43.37 14.80 -6.74
N ASN A 30 44.36 14.77 -5.85
CA ASN A 30 44.82 15.93 -5.08
C ASN A 30 45.29 17.08 -5.99
N LYS A 31 45.94 16.78 -7.12
CA LYS A 31 46.31 17.79 -8.13
C LYS A 31 45.13 18.36 -8.92
N ARG A 32 44.03 17.61 -9.10
CA ARG A 32 42.80 18.08 -9.78
C ARG A 32 41.75 18.67 -8.84
N GLU A 33 41.85 18.40 -7.55
CA GLU A 33 41.01 18.96 -6.50
C GLU A 33 41.33 20.45 -6.29
N HIS A 34 42.61 20.83 -6.39
CA HIS A 34 43.03 22.23 -6.29
C HIS A 34 42.53 23.18 -7.39
N SER A 35 41.94 22.69 -8.48
CA SER A 35 41.37 23.53 -9.55
C SER A 35 39.85 23.69 -9.49
N ILE A 36 39.16 22.93 -8.62
CA ILE A 36 37.71 23.09 -8.38
C ILE A 36 37.51 23.48 -6.91
N PRO A 37 36.74 24.52 -6.60
CA PRO A 37 36.55 24.92 -5.22
C PRO A 37 35.98 23.77 -4.35
N GLU A 38 36.59 23.54 -3.19
CA GLU A 38 36.21 22.51 -2.21
C GLU A 38 34.71 22.51 -1.87
N TRP A 39 34.13 23.71 -1.74
CA TRP A 39 32.72 23.86 -1.40
C TRP A 39 31.80 23.28 -2.49
N TRP A 40 32.23 23.26 -3.75
CA TRP A 40 31.48 22.67 -4.86
C TRP A 40 31.43 21.14 -4.75
N ILE A 41 32.58 20.53 -4.46
CA ILE A 41 32.71 19.08 -4.25
C ILE A 41 31.82 18.62 -3.09
N ARG A 42 31.79 19.39 -1.99
CA ARG A 42 30.90 19.13 -0.85
C ARG A 42 29.42 19.14 -1.23
N ILE A 43 28.99 20.04 -2.12
CA ILE A 43 27.59 20.10 -2.58
C ILE A 43 27.24 18.88 -3.46
N ILE A 44 28.14 18.45 -4.34
CA ILE A 44 27.94 17.22 -5.15
C ILE A 44 27.74 16.02 -4.21
N TYR A 45 28.62 15.84 -3.24
CA TYR A 45 28.49 14.75 -2.26
C TYR A 45 27.23 14.90 -1.42
N ALA A 46 26.89 16.09 -0.94
CA ALA A 46 25.68 16.33 -0.15
C ALA A 46 24.41 15.98 -0.93
N HIS A 47 24.30 16.40 -2.20
CA HIS A 47 23.20 16.04 -3.09
C HIS A 47 23.12 14.51 -3.28
N GLY A 48 24.24 13.88 -3.65
CA GLY A 48 24.30 12.44 -3.94
C GLY A 48 23.97 11.59 -2.72
N ILE A 49 24.57 11.88 -1.56
CA ILE A 49 24.34 11.17 -0.30
C ILE A 49 22.88 11.35 0.14
N LEU A 50 22.34 12.56 0.11
CA LEU A 50 20.97 12.83 0.53
C LEU A 50 19.96 12.11 -0.38
N ALA A 51 20.17 12.13 -1.70
CA ALA A 51 19.34 11.41 -2.66
C ALA A 51 19.43 9.87 -2.46
N CYS A 52 20.63 9.33 -2.21
CA CYS A 52 20.82 7.91 -1.93
C CYS A 52 20.12 7.48 -0.64
N LEU A 53 20.28 8.25 0.45
CA LEU A 53 19.59 7.99 1.72
C LEU A 53 18.08 7.88 1.53
N VAL A 54 17.49 8.77 0.74
CA VAL A 54 16.05 8.74 0.43
C VAL A 54 15.69 7.48 -0.38
N TRP A 55 16.26 7.31 -1.57
CA TRP A 55 15.77 6.34 -2.55
C TRP A 55 16.23 4.91 -2.29
N VAL A 56 17.42 4.74 -1.74
CA VAL A 56 18.01 3.43 -1.48
C VAL A 56 17.62 2.93 -0.10
N ILE A 57 17.41 3.81 0.89
CA ILE A 57 17.20 3.38 2.29
C ILE A 57 15.81 3.76 2.80
N LEU A 58 15.51 5.05 2.95
CA LEU A 58 14.33 5.51 3.71
C LEU A 58 13.00 5.12 3.05
N ILE A 59 12.87 5.31 1.73
CA ILE A 59 11.63 4.99 1.00
C ILE A 59 11.36 3.47 1.00
N PRO A 60 12.31 2.59 0.63
CA PRO A 60 12.15 1.13 0.78
C PRO A 60 11.81 0.72 2.21
N LEU A 61 12.49 1.29 3.20
CA LEU A 61 12.27 0.99 4.62
C LEU A 61 10.84 1.33 5.05
N GLY A 62 10.35 2.54 4.73
CA GLY A 62 8.99 2.96 5.03
C GLY A 62 7.93 2.09 4.35
N ALA A 63 8.22 1.58 3.15
CA ALA A 63 7.34 0.63 2.47
C ALA A 63 7.36 -0.77 3.12
N ILE A 64 8.53 -1.29 3.49
CA ILE A 64 8.69 -2.60 4.13
C ILE A 64 8.02 -2.61 5.51
N LEU A 65 8.27 -1.60 6.34
CA LEU A 65 7.68 -1.46 7.67
C LEU A 65 6.15 -1.49 7.64
N PHE A 66 5.55 -0.82 6.65
CA PHE A 66 4.09 -0.83 6.47
C PHE A 66 3.50 -2.24 6.26
N ARG A 67 4.31 -3.18 5.77
CA ARG A 67 3.90 -4.58 5.52
C ARG A 67 4.15 -5.49 6.72
N MET A 68 5.08 -5.13 7.59
CA MET A 68 5.46 -5.92 8.76
C MET A 68 4.61 -5.56 9.98
N ILE A 69 4.34 -4.28 10.18
CA ILE A 69 3.57 -3.78 11.33
C ILE A 69 2.07 -3.94 11.05
N LYS A 70 1.30 -4.40 12.04
CA LYS A 70 -0.16 -4.52 11.95
C LYS A 70 -0.83 -3.39 12.73
N GLY A 71 -1.96 -2.90 12.21
CA GLY A 71 -2.82 -1.93 12.90
C GLY A 71 -2.52 -0.47 12.54
N ARG A 72 -3.13 0.46 13.28
CA ARG A 72 -3.11 1.90 12.97
C ARG A 72 -1.71 2.53 13.07
N LYS A 73 -0.87 2.03 13.99
CA LYS A 73 0.52 2.50 14.17
C LYS A 73 1.37 2.35 12.92
N SER A 74 1.11 1.29 12.12
CA SER A 74 1.82 1.06 10.85
C SER A 74 1.66 2.20 9.86
N LEU A 75 0.47 2.82 9.83
CA LEU A 75 0.19 3.93 8.94
C LEU A 75 0.96 5.18 9.35
N TRP A 76 0.98 5.49 10.64
CA TRP A 76 1.72 6.64 11.17
C TRP A 76 3.22 6.51 10.93
N VAL A 77 3.80 5.33 11.21
CA VAL A 77 5.23 5.06 10.94
C VAL A 77 5.53 5.24 9.45
N HIS A 78 4.68 4.71 8.57
CA HIS A 78 4.83 4.91 7.12
C HIS A 78 4.76 6.39 6.77
N ALA A 79 3.74 7.12 7.21
CA ALA A 79 3.57 8.53 6.91
C ALA A 79 4.75 9.39 7.38
N ILE A 80 5.24 9.17 8.60
CA ILE A 80 6.37 9.92 9.16
C ILE A 80 7.64 9.70 8.33
N ILE A 81 7.98 8.44 8.05
CA ILE A 81 9.17 8.11 7.23
C ILE A 81 9.02 8.72 5.83
N GLN A 82 7.83 8.67 5.23
CA GLN A 82 7.60 9.26 3.91
C GLN A 82 7.72 10.78 3.91
N ILE A 83 7.19 11.49 4.91
CA ILE A 83 7.30 12.95 5.02
C ILE A 83 8.76 13.38 5.20
N VAL A 84 9.50 12.71 6.10
CA VAL A 84 10.92 13.00 6.32
C VAL A 84 11.73 12.73 5.05
N SER A 85 11.47 11.61 4.37
CA SER A 85 12.12 11.28 3.10
C SER A 85 11.83 12.31 2.01
N LEU A 86 10.58 12.79 1.96
CA LEU A 86 10.15 13.77 0.99
C LEU A 86 10.82 15.13 1.21
N ALA A 87 10.88 15.58 2.46
CA ALA A 87 11.57 16.82 2.82
C ALA A 87 13.07 16.76 2.47
N ALA A 88 13.74 15.65 2.81
CA ALA A 88 15.12 15.40 2.42
C ALA A 88 15.30 15.40 0.89
N TYR A 89 14.37 14.80 0.15
CA TYR A 89 14.46 14.75 -1.31
C TYR A 89 14.22 16.11 -1.96
N ILE A 90 13.32 16.94 -1.42
CA ILE A 90 13.14 18.33 -1.86
C ILE A 90 14.48 19.08 -1.74
N GLY A 91 15.18 18.95 -0.61
CA GLY A 91 16.52 19.53 -0.42
C GLY A 91 17.54 19.01 -1.44
N ALA A 92 17.57 17.70 -1.67
CA ALA A 92 18.46 17.09 -2.67
C ALA A 92 18.18 17.62 -4.09
N VAL A 93 16.92 17.64 -4.51
CA VAL A 93 16.51 18.14 -5.83
C VAL A 93 16.80 19.63 -5.96
N GLY A 94 16.58 20.43 -4.91
CA GLY A 94 16.94 21.86 -4.90
C GLY A 94 18.42 22.09 -5.18
N MET A 95 19.31 21.39 -4.47
CA MET A 95 20.76 21.42 -4.75
C MET A 95 21.08 20.94 -6.17
N GLY A 96 20.42 19.87 -6.65
CA GLY A 96 20.63 19.32 -7.99
C GLY A 96 20.25 20.29 -9.11
N ILE A 97 19.09 20.96 -8.99
CA ILE A 97 18.64 21.98 -9.95
C ILE A 97 19.61 23.15 -9.96
N TRP A 98 20.03 23.61 -8.77
CA TRP A 98 20.99 24.70 -8.66
C TRP A 98 22.32 24.34 -9.34
N MET A 99 22.88 23.16 -9.08
CA MET A 99 24.10 22.71 -9.75
C MET A 99 23.93 22.59 -11.27
N ALA A 100 22.84 21.96 -11.72
CA ALA A 100 22.58 21.73 -13.13
C ALA A 100 22.35 23.04 -13.90
N LYS A 101 21.78 24.08 -13.28
CA LYS A 101 21.67 25.41 -13.89
C LYS A 101 23.03 26.07 -14.11
N ASN A 102 23.93 25.99 -13.12
CA ASN A 102 25.26 26.61 -13.21
C ASN A 102 26.14 25.99 -14.30
N PHE A 103 25.89 24.73 -14.67
CA PHE A 103 26.66 23.98 -15.66
C PHE A 103 25.87 23.65 -16.93
N HIS A 104 24.65 24.18 -17.09
CA HIS A 104 23.75 23.87 -18.22
C HIS A 104 23.48 22.37 -18.42
N LEU A 105 23.39 21.60 -17.33
CA LEU A 105 23.22 20.13 -17.32
C LEU A 105 21.78 19.67 -17.05
N LEU A 106 20.79 20.56 -17.19
CA LEU A 106 19.38 20.24 -16.92
C LEU A 106 18.76 19.27 -17.93
N ASP A 107 19.34 19.20 -19.12
CA ASP A 107 19.00 18.29 -20.22
C ASP A 107 19.67 16.91 -20.07
N SER A 108 20.57 16.74 -19.10
CA SER A 108 21.14 15.44 -18.80
C SER A 108 20.06 14.43 -18.39
N ALA A 109 20.23 13.17 -18.79
CA ALA A 109 19.27 12.12 -18.46
C ALA A 109 19.05 11.99 -16.93
N HIS A 110 20.08 12.21 -16.12
CA HIS A 110 19.97 12.25 -14.66
C HIS A 110 19.05 13.38 -14.17
N ALA A 111 19.22 14.60 -14.69
CA ALA A 111 18.39 15.74 -14.28
C ALA A 111 16.93 15.56 -14.71
N ILE A 112 16.69 15.14 -15.97
CA ILE A 112 15.33 14.91 -16.49
C ILE A 112 14.62 13.82 -15.69
N ILE A 113 15.24 12.65 -15.51
CA ILE A 113 14.63 11.54 -14.77
C ILE A 113 14.43 11.93 -13.30
N GLY A 114 15.39 12.64 -12.69
CA GLY A 114 15.27 13.13 -11.32
C GLY A 114 14.07 14.04 -11.09
N LEU A 115 13.80 14.96 -12.02
CA LEU A 115 12.62 15.83 -11.99
C LEU A 115 11.31 15.07 -12.20
N VAL A 116 11.28 14.09 -13.10
CA VAL A 116 10.11 13.21 -13.27
C VAL A 116 9.83 12.44 -11.98
N VAL A 117 10.87 11.85 -11.37
CA VAL A 117 10.77 11.15 -10.08
C VAL A 117 10.29 12.10 -8.98
N PHE A 118 10.75 13.35 -8.97
CA PHE A 118 10.30 14.38 -8.04
C PHE A 118 8.80 14.68 -8.18
N CYS A 119 8.31 14.94 -9.39
CA CYS A 119 6.89 15.15 -9.65
C CYS A 119 6.04 13.95 -9.21
N LEU A 120 6.49 12.73 -9.54
CA LEU A 120 5.80 11.51 -9.11
C LEU A 120 5.77 11.36 -7.58
N ALA A 121 6.88 11.68 -6.91
CA ALA A 121 6.99 11.64 -5.45
C ALA A 121 6.06 12.67 -4.78
N MET A 122 5.92 13.87 -5.33
CA MET A 122 4.98 14.91 -4.84
C MET A 122 3.52 14.47 -4.93
N ILE A 123 3.15 13.67 -5.95
CA ILE A 123 1.78 13.19 -6.11
C ILE A 123 1.45 12.03 -5.15
N GLN A 124 2.45 11.27 -4.69
CA GLN A 124 2.24 10.09 -3.84
C GLN A 124 1.48 10.38 -2.53
N PRO A 125 1.81 11.41 -1.73
CA PRO A 125 1.08 11.73 -0.50
C PRO A 125 -0.41 11.98 -0.74
N SER A 126 -0.77 12.76 -1.76
CA SER A 126 -2.16 13.08 -2.10
C SER A 126 -2.97 11.82 -2.41
N LEU A 127 -2.41 10.91 -3.21
CA LEU A 127 -3.03 9.62 -3.51
C LEU A 127 -3.17 8.74 -2.26
N GLY A 128 -2.18 8.77 -1.37
CA GLY A 128 -2.19 8.03 -0.11
C GLY A 128 -3.26 8.54 0.87
N ILE A 129 -3.36 9.85 1.04
CA ILE A 129 -4.34 10.51 1.91
C ILE A 129 -5.76 10.27 1.39
N TYR A 130 -5.98 10.46 0.09
CA TYR A 130 -7.30 10.27 -0.52
C TYR A 130 -7.80 8.82 -0.36
N HIS A 131 -6.92 7.83 -0.58
CA HIS A 131 -7.23 6.43 -0.26
C HIS A 131 -7.57 6.25 1.22
N HIS A 132 -6.79 6.85 2.13
CA HIS A 132 -6.97 6.69 3.57
C HIS A 132 -8.33 7.25 4.07
N ILE A 133 -8.74 8.44 3.62
CA ILE A 133 -10.01 9.08 4.02
C ILE A 133 -11.21 8.21 3.61
N ILE A 134 -11.20 7.62 2.42
CA ILE A 134 -12.29 6.77 1.93
C ILE A 134 -12.48 5.50 2.77
N PHE A 135 -11.41 5.00 3.39
CA PHE A 135 -11.46 3.79 4.23
C PHE A 135 -11.85 4.05 5.68
N MET A 136 -11.85 5.31 6.16
CA MET A 136 -12.24 5.65 7.53
C MET A 136 -13.74 5.91 7.72
N LYS A 137 -14.55 5.91 6.65
CA LYS A 137 -16.01 6.05 6.81
C LYS A 137 -16.59 4.83 7.56
N PRO A 138 -17.20 5.01 8.75
CA PRO A 138 -17.84 3.92 9.49
C PRO A 138 -18.88 3.24 8.61
N LYS A 139 -18.90 1.91 8.59
CA LYS A 139 -20.06 1.19 8.06
C LYS A 139 -21.17 1.36 9.10
N HIS A 140 -22.10 2.28 8.89
CA HIS A 140 -23.35 2.25 9.63
C HIS A 140 -24.00 0.90 9.34
N HIS A 141 -23.92 -0.01 10.31
CA HIS A 141 -24.75 -1.20 10.32
C HIS A 141 -26.17 -0.70 10.59
N PHE A 142 -26.97 -0.61 9.53
CA PHE A 142 -28.41 -0.44 9.68
C PHE A 142 -28.95 -1.74 10.29
N SER A 143 -29.08 -1.76 11.61
CA SER A 143 -29.83 -2.79 12.31
C SER A 143 -31.31 -2.52 12.04
N THR A 144 -31.90 -3.26 11.10
CA THR A 144 -33.35 -3.43 11.06
C THR A 144 -33.76 -4.15 12.32
N THR A 145 -34.14 -3.40 13.36
CA THR A 145 -34.93 -3.91 14.46
C THR A 145 -36.31 -4.23 13.91
N THR A 146 -36.54 -5.49 13.57
CA THR A 146 -37.90 -5.99 13.29
C THR A 146 -38.59 -6.15 14.64
N THR A 147 -39.33 -5.13 15.06
CA THR A 147 -40.27 -5.24 16.19
C THR A 147 -41.47 -6.06 15.70
N PRO A 148 -41.84 -7.17 16.36
CA PRO A 148 -43.10 -7.84 16.09
C PRO A 148 -44.20 -7.07 16.84
N THR A 149 -44.83 -6.10 16.19
CA THR A 149 -46.03 -5.47 16.74
C THR A 149 -47.26 -6.29 16.36
N LEU A 150 -47.82 -6.94 17.37
CA LEU A 150 -49.14 -7.55 17.39
C LEU A 150 -50.23 -6.52 16.98
N ASN A 151 -51.21 -6.99 16.21
CA ASN A 151 -52.48 -6.31 15.95
C ASN A 151 -53.24 -6.03 17.26
N PRO A 152 -54.06 -4.97 17.28
CA PRO A 152 -55.49 -5.21 17.49
C PRO A 152 -56.43 -4.41 16.56
N SER A 153 -57.64 -4.95 16.47
CA SER A 153 -58.83 -4.55 15.70
C SER A 153 -59.41 -3.15 16.02
N PRO A 154 -60.44 -2.68 15.29
CA PRO A 154 -60.80 -1.27 15.18
C PRO A 154 -61.82 -0.83 16.24
N THR A 155 -61.71 0.42 16.71
CA THR A 155 -62.78 1.10 17.46
C THR A 155 -62.87 2.57 17.07
N ASN A 156 -64.09 2.98 16.76
CA ASN A 156 -64.55 4.32 16.41
C ASN A 156 -64.54 5.26 17.63
N SER A 157 -64.21 6.54 17.43
CA SER A 157 -64.99 7.69 17.94
C SER A 157 -64.33 9.04 17.57
N THR A 158 -65.21 10.03 17.50
CA THR A 158 -65.14 11.35 16.87
C THR A 158 -64.54 12.44 17.77
N THR A 159 -63.93 13.49 17.19
CA THR A 159 -64.27 14.94 17.31
C THR A 159 -63.07 15.89 17.42
N SER A 160 -63.03 16.89 16.51
CA SER A 160 -62.45 18.28 16.54
C SER A 160 -60.98 18.47 16.98
N THR A 161 -60.12 19.31 16.40
CA THR A 161 -60.11 20.47 15.48
C THR A 161 -58.59 20.65 15.20
N THR A 162 -58.07 21.08 14.06
CA THR A 162 -57.84 22.49 13.68
C THR A 162 -57.00 22.46 12.38
N SER A 163 -57.31 23.37 11.46
CA SER A 163 -56.63 23.78 10.23
C SER A 163 -55.17 23.34 9.98
N THR A 164 -54.86 22.95 8.73
CA THR A 164 -53.93 23.66 7.79
C THR A 164 -53.48 22.72 6.65
N THR A 165 -53.99 22.99 5.45
CA THR A 165 -53.39 22.83 4.11
C THR A 165 -52.71 21.51 3.72
N THR A 166 -53.43 20.65 2.99
CA THR A 166 -52.86 19.75 1.97
C THR A 166 -52.71 20.50 0.63
N PRO A 167 -51.74 20.11 -0.21
CA PRO A 167 -52.11 19.15 -1.25
C PRO A 167 -51.13 17.98 -1.40
N ILE A 168 -51.73 16.79 -1.55
CA ILE A 168 -51.41 15.80 -2.58
C ILE A 168 -49.93 15.36 -2.64
N LYS A 169 -49.61 14.30 -1.89
CA LYS A 169 -48.39 13.51 -2.10
C LYS A 169 -48.68 12.43 -3.13
N ILE A 170 -48.36 12.73 -4.39
CA ILE A 170 -48.35 11.78 -5.49
C ILE A 170 -47.43 10.61 -5.11
N SER A 171 -48.00 9.41 -5.04
CA SER A 171 -47.29 8.15 -4.98
C SER A 171 -46.49 7.97 -6.26
N LEU A 172 -45.25 8.43 -6.28
CA LEU A 172 -44.24 7.95 -7.22
C LEU A 172 -43.70 6.63 -6.68
N GLU A 173 -44.28 5.54 -7.17
CA GLU A 173 -43.67 4.23 -7.19
C GLU A 173 -42.33 4.32 -7.93
N ASN A 174 -41.25 4.58 -7.18
CA ASN A 174 -39.90 4.52 -7.73
C ASN A 174 -39.40 3.09 -7.59
N SER A 175 -39.83 2.27 -8.55
CA SER A 175 -39.29 0.96 -8.85
C SER A 175 -37.85 1.09 -9.36
N HIS A 176 -36.91 1.31 -8.44
CA HIS A 176 -35.49 1.09 -8.71
C HIS A 176 -34.87 0.29 -7.58
N SER A 177 -35.06 -1.02 -7.69
CA SER A 177 -34.24 -2.01 -6.99
C SER A 177 -32.77 -1.76 -7.35
N PRO A 178 -31.91 -1.31 -6.41
CA PRO A 178 -30.50 -1.17 -6.72
C PRO A 178 -29.94 -2.56 -6.94
N SER A 179 -29.56 -2.82 -8.19
CA SER A 179 -28.89 -4.05 -8.60
C SER A 179 -27.70 -4.38 -7.67
N PRO A 180 -27.43 -5.66 -7.39
CA PRO A 180 -26.46 -6.08 -6.36
C PRO A 180 -25.00 -5.96 -6.85
N ILE A 181 -24.67 -4.93 -7.63
CA ILE A 181 -23.38 -4.79 -8.32
C ILE A 181 -22.35 -4.06 -7.43
N HIS A 182 -22.77 -3.25 -6.45
CA HIS A 182 -21.84 -2.47 -5.62
C HIS A 182 -21.14 -3.21 -4.47
N THR A 183 -21.34 -4.53 -4.34
CA THR A 183 -20.65 -5.31 -3.28
C THR A 183 -19.31 -5.90 -3.73
N PHE A 184 -18.89 -5.67 -4.98
CA PHE A 184 -17.62 -6.19 -5.48
C PHE A 184 -16.56 -5.08 -5.56
N ILE A 185 -15.48 -5.27 -4.80
CA ILE A 185 -14.17 -4.59 -4.88
C ILE A 185 -14.07 -3.20 -4.20
N ARG A 186 -13.92 -3.17 -2.86
CA ARG A 186 -13.27 -2.01 -2.20
C ARG A 186 -11.74 -2.16 -2.21
N THR A 187 -11.14 -2.17 -3.39
CA THR A 187 -9.83 -1.55 -3.59
C THR A 187 -10.13 -0.25 -4.28
N THR A 188 -10.02 0.88 -3.59
CA THR A 188 -10.25 2.16 -4.27
C THR A 188 -9.17 2.30 -5.34
N ILE A 189 -9.57 2.73 -6.54
CA ILE A 189 -8.67 2.99 -7.68
C ILE A 189 -7.43 3.79 -7.23
N PRO A 190 -7.55 4.88 -6.43
CA PRO A 190 -6.40 5.62 -5.89
C PRO A 190 -5.39 4.77 -5.11
N GLY A 191 -5.86 3.80 -4.32
CA GLY A 191 -4.97 2.92 -3.56
C GLY A 191 -4.24 1.91 -4.43
N VAL A 192 -4.83 1.50 -5.57
CA VAL A 192 -4.14 0.67 -6.57
C VAL A 192 -3.06 1.50 -7.27
N VAL A 193 -3.44 2.69 -7.73
CA VAL A 193 -2.53 3.64 -8.40
C VAL A 193 -1.36 3.99 -7.50
N HIS A 194 -1.60 4.42 -6.25
CA HIS A 194 -0.55 4.71 -5.26
C HIS A 194 0.47 3.57 -5.12
N ARG A 195 0.02 2.30 -5.07
CA ARG A 195 0.93 1.16 -4.94
C ARG A 195 1.78 0.90 -6.20
N TYR A 196 1.22 1.06 -7.39
CA TYR A 196 1.96 0.82 -8.63
C TYR A 196 2.89 2.00 -8.96
N VAL A 197 2.39 3.23 -8.85
CA VAL A 197 3.21 4.43 -9.07
C VAL A 197 4.35 4.44 -8.06
N GLY A 198 4.10 4.20 -6.76
CA GLY A 198 5.18 4.13 -5.77
C GLY A 198 6.27 3.09 -6.08
N ARG A 199 5.95 1.98 -6.78
CA ARG A 199 6.96 0.99 -7.21
C ARG A 199 7.76 1.47 -8.40
N ILE A 200 7.09 2.06 -9.39
CA ILE A 200 7.75 2.62 -10.58
C ILE A 200 8.68 3.75 -10.16
N THR A 201 8.19 4.66 -9.32
CA THR A 201 8.97 5.78 -8.77
C THR A 201 10.18 5.28 -7.97
N LEU A 202 10.04 4.22 -7.17
CA LEU A 202 11.17 3.64 -6.44
C LEU A 202 12.28 3.15 -7.37
N THR A 203 11.92 2.38 -8.41
CA THR A 203 12.90 1.86 -9.37
C THR A 203 13.57 3.00 -10.16
N LEU A 204 12.80 3.99 -10.61
CA LEU A 204 13.34 5.16 -11.30
C LEU A 204 14.29 5.96 -10.40
N GLY A 205 13.98 6.11 -9.11
CA GLY A 205 14.87 6.79 -8.16
C GLY A 205 16.22 6.10 -8.00
N MET A 206 16.25 4.77 -7.91
CA MET A 206 17.50 4.00 -7.84
C MET A 206 18.30 4.04 -9.15
N ILE A 207 17.63 3.92 -10.29
CA ILE A 207 18.29 4.06 -11.61
C ILE A 207 18.88 5.46 -11.74
N ASN A 208 18.13 6.49 -11.31
CA ASN A 208 18.58 7.87 -11.37
C ASN A 208 19.83 8.11 -10.51
N GLY A 209 19.92 7.51 -9.33
CA GLY A 209 21.12 7.59 -8.50
C GLY A 209 22.36 7.02 -9.20
N GLY A 210 22.21 5.90 -9.92
CA GLY A 210 23.30 5.32 -10.73
C GLY A 210 23.72 6.22 -11.90
N LEU A 211 22.76 6.86 -12.58
CA LEU A 211 23.05 7.86 -13.61
C LEU A 211 23.80 9.08 -13.03
N GLY A 212 23.42 9.52 -11.82
CA GLY A 212 24.06 10.66 -11.14
C GLY A 212 25.53 10.40 -10.81
N ILE A 213 25.86 9.17 -10.37
CA ILE A 213 27.26 8.77 -10.14
C ILE A 213 28.05 8.77 -11.45
N ARG A 214 27.47 8.24 -12.53
CA ARG A 214 28.11 8.24 -13.86
C ARG A 214 28.30 9.66 -14.42
N LEU A 215 27.38 10.57 -14.14
CA LEU A 215 27.43 11.96 -14.59
C LEU A 215 28.57 12.77 -13.94
N GLN A 216 29.05 12.38 -12.76
CA GLN A 216 30.15 13.07 -12.09
C GLN A 216 31.47 13.01 -12.88
N GLY A 217 31.61 12.07 -13.83
CA GLY A 217 32.81 11.90 -14.67
C GLY A 217 34.08 11.49 -13.90
N ARG A 218 34.03 11.55 -12.57
CA ARG A 218 35.07 11.16 -11.60
C ARG A 218 34.84 9.80 -10.98
N ALA A 219 33.63 9.26 -11.11
CA ALA A 219 33.30 7.99 -10.50
C ALA A 219 34.08 6.87 -11.18
N ASN A 220 34.97 6.22 -10.42
CA ASN A 220 35.66 5.05 -10.89
C ASN A 220 34.66 3.93 -11.20
N ARG A 221 35.02 3.00 -12.10
CA ARG A 221 34.17 1.83 -12.41
C ARG A 221 33.74 1.10 -11.14
N ALA A 222 34.63 1.03 -10.15
CA ALA A 222 34.36 0.46 -8.83
C ALA A 222 33.22 1.16 -8.08
N GLU A 223 33.12 2.50 -8.12
CA GLU A 223 32.06 3.25 -7.42
C GLU A 223 30.68 3.02 -8.07
N CYS A 224 30.64 3.06 -9.40
CA CYS A 224 29.43 2.74 -10.16
C CYS A 224 28.94 1.32 -9.85
N ILE A 225 29.87 0.35 -9.82
CA ILE A 225 29.57 -1.05 -9.51
C ILE A 225 29.13 -1.20 -8.05
N ALA A 226 29.83 -0.59 -7.10
CA ALA A 226 29.51 -0.66 -5.67
C ALA A 226 28.09 -0.14 -5.39
N TYR A 227 27.75 1.02 -5.95
CA TYR A 227 26.39 1.56 -5.86
C TYR A 227 25.36 0.60 -6.47
N GLY A 228 25.62 0.09 -7.68
CA GLY A 228 24.72 -0.83 -8.38
C GLY A 228 24.45 -2.10 -7.58
N VAL A 229 25.48 -2.68 -6.96
CA VAL A 229 25.37 -3.87 -6.11
C VAL A 229 24.50 -3.56 -4.88
N VAL A 230 24.80 -2.47 -4.15
CA VAL A 230 24.05 -2.10 -2.94
C VAL A 230 22.59 -1.81 -3.25
N ALA A 231 22.31 -1.01 -4.29
CA ALA A 231 20.95 -0.71 -4.73
C ALA A 231 20.21 -1.98 -5.17
N GLY A 232 20.87 -2.86 -5.92
CA GLY A 232 20.32 -4.14 -6.37
C GLY A 232 19.94 -5.07 -5.21
N VAL A 233 20.82 -5.22 -4.21
CA VAL A 233 20.55 -6.05 -3.02
C VAL A 233 19.33 -5.53 -2.26
N ILE A 234 19.24 -4.21 -2.03
CA ILE A 234 18.12 -3.62 -1.32
C ILE A 234 16.81 -3.76 -2.12
N TRP A 235 16.87 -3.57 -3.44
CA TRP A 235 15.71 -3.75 -4.31
C TRP A 235 15.20 -5.20 -4.32
N ILE A 236 16.11 -6.19 -4.39
CA ILE A 236 15.76 -7.62 -4.28
C ILE A 236 15.15 -7.91 -2.90
N GLY A 237 15.74 -7.40 -1.82
CA GLY A 237 15.20 -7.53 -0.46
C GLY A 237 13.78 -6.98 -0.35
N TYR A 238 13.52 -5.80 -0.94
CA TYR A 238 12.19 -5.23 -1.05
C TYR A 238 11.22 -6.17 -1.79
N LEU A 239 11.61 -6.71 -2.96
CA LEU A 239 10.76 -7.63 -3.73
C LEU A 239 10.44 -8.91 -2.96
N LEU A 240 11.40 -9.49 -2.24
CA LEU A 240 11.19 -10.70 -1.43
C LEU A 240 10.15 -10.45 -0.33
N VAL A 241 10.23 -9.32 0.38
CA VAL A 241 9.24 -8.96 1.40
C VAL A 241 7.85 -8.77 0.78
N VAL A 242 7.78 -8.04 -0.35
CA VAL A 242 6.53 -7.77 -1.05
C VAL A 242 5.89 -9.07 -1.56
N GLY A 243 6.68 -9.95 -2.19
CA GLY A 243 6.23 -11.25 -2.69
C GLY A 243 5.80 -12.20 -1.57
N GLY A 244 6.58 -12.27 -0.49
CA GLY A 244 6.28 -13.10 0.67
C GLY A 244 4.95 -12.70 1.34
N THR A 245 4.69 -11.40 1.51
CA THR A 245 3.41 -10.93 2.07
C THR A 245 2.21 -11.25 1.16
N PHE A 246 2.38 -11.21 -0.16
CA PHE A 246 1.35 -11.61 -1.12
C PHE A 246 1.04 -13.12 -1.04
N GLN A 247 2.08 -13.96 -0.97
CA GLN A 247 1.93 -15.42 -0.82
C GLN A 247 1.21 -15.78 0.48
N GLN A 248 1.56 -15.15 1.60
CA GLN A 248 0.87 -15.36 2.88
C GLN A 248 -0.62 -14.99 2.81
N GLN A 249 -0.98 -13.90 2.13
CA GLN A 249 -2.38 -13.51 1.94
C GLN A 249 -3.15 -14.52 1.07
N GLN A 250 -2.54 -15.02 -0.01
CA GLN A 250 -3.09 -16.08 -0.86
C GLN A 250 -3.35 -17.36 -0.06
N GLN A 251 -2.40 -17.78 0.77
CA GLN A 251 -2.55 -18.96 1.62
C GLN A 251 -3.70 -18.80 2.62
N LYS A 252 -3.83 -17.62 3.26
CA LYS A 252 -4.96 -17.32 4.18
C LYS A 252 -6.30 -17.35 3.45
N LYS A 253 -6.39 -16.79 2.23
CA LYS A 253 -7.62 -16.86 1.40
C LYS A 253 -7.97 -18.32 1.05
N LYS A 254 -7.00 -19.14 0.64
CA LYS A 254 -7.19 -20.57 0.37
C LYS A 254 -7.68 -21.33 1.61
N LYS A 255 -7.08 -21.11 2.78
CA LYS A 255 -7.52 -21.68 4.07
C LYS A 255 -8.95 -21.26 4.44
N LYS A 256 -9.29 -19.96 4.31
CA LYS A 256 -10.67 -19.45 4.52
C LYS A 256 -11.69 -20.09 3.57
N LYS A 257 -11.37 -20.20 2.27
CA LYS A 257 -12.23 -20.89 1.28
C LYS A 257 -12.44 -22.37 1.64
N LYS A 258 -11.38 -23.10 2.03
CA LYS A 258 -11.47 -24.50 2.50
C LYS A 258 -12.38 -24.61 3.74
N LYS A 259 -12.22 -23.73 4.74
CA LYS A 259 -13.07 -23.70 5.95
C LYS A 259 -14.54 -23.41 5.63
N LYS A 260 -14.83 -22.46 4.73
CA LYS A 260 -16.20 -22.14 4.27
C LYS A 260 -16.84 -23.34 3.53
N LYS A 261 -16.09 -24.02 2.65
CA LYS A 261 -16.55 -25.25 1.97
C LYS A 261 -16.85 -26.37 2.98
N LYS A 262 -15.98 -26.63 3.97
CA LYS A 262 -16.22 -27.62 5.05
C LYS A 262 -17.49 -27.29 5.86
N LYS A 263 -17.68 -26.03 6.27
CA LYS A 263 -18.90 -25.58 6.98
C LYS A 263 -20.17 -25.79 6.13
N LYS A 264 -20.14 -25.46 4.82
CA LYS A 264 -21.27 -25.67 3.91
C LYS A 264 -21.61 -27.16 3.76
N LYS A 265 -20.62 -28.04 3.63
CA LYS A 265 -20.83 -29.51 3.62
C LYS A 265 -21.45 -30.01 4.93
N LYS A 266 -20.95 -29.60 6.10
CA LYS A 266 -21.54 -29.97 7.40
C LYS A 266 -23.00 -29.50 7.53
N LYS A 267 -23.31 -28.26 7.13
CA LYS A 267 -24.68 -27.71 7.16
C LYS A 267 -25.63 -28.50 6.23
N LYS A 268 -25.17 -28.86 5.02
CA LYS A 268 -25.93 -29.73 4.11
C LYS A 268 -26.19 -31.12 4.72
N LYS A 269 -25.17 -31.75 5.32
CA LYS A 269 -25.33 -33.07 6.00
C LYS A 269 -26.35 -32.98 7.15
N LYS A 270 -26.25 -31.96 8.01
CA LYS A 270 -27.22 -31.75 9.12
C LYS A 270 -28.65 -31.54 8.60
N LYS A 271 -28.83 -30.75 7.53
CA LYS A 271 -30.15 -30.54 6.91
C LYS A 271 -30.73 -31.85 6.36
N LYS A 272 -29.91 -32.68 5.69
CA LYS A 272 -30.34 -33.99 5.17
C LYS A 272 -30.78 -34.96 6.28
N ILE A 273 -30.03 -35.02 7.38
CA ILE A 273 -30.38 -35.85 8.54
C ILE A 273 -31.70 -35.38 9.18
N SER A 274 -31.86 -34.07 9.36
CA SER A 274 -33.09 -33.49 9.92
C SER A 274 -34.31 -33.80 9.04
N SER A 275 -34.19 -33.68 7.72
CA SER A 275 -35.28 -34.02 6.79
C SER A 275 -35.65 -35.51 6.83
N HIS A 276 -34.65 -36.40 6.93
CA HIS A 276 -34.91 -37.84 7.04
C HIS A 276 -35.61 -38.20 8.36
N PHE A 277 -35.18 -37.58 9.47
CA PHE A 277 -35.80 -37.79 10.78
C PHE A 277 -37.28 -37.33 10.80
N ILE A 278 -37.58 -36.15 10.23
CA ILE A 278 -38.96 -35.65 10.08
C ILE A 278 -39.82 -36.63 9.25
N TYR A 279 -39.27 -37.16 8.15
CA TYR A 279 -39.96 -38.13 7.30
C TYR A 279 -40.29 -39.43 8.04
N LEU A 280 -39.35 -39.96 8.83
CA LEU A 280 -39.57 -41.17 9.62
C LEU A 280 -40.67 -40.99 10.68
N ILE A 281 -40.68 -39.85 11.39
CA ILE A 281 -41.75 -39.52 12.35
C ILE A 281 -43.10 -39.44 11.65
N SER A 282 -43.16 -38.82 10.47
CA SER A 282 -44.39 -38.73 9.69
C SER A 282 -44.91 -40.10 9.25
N GLN A 283 -44.03 -41.04 8.90
CA GLN A 283 -44.40 -42.41 8.53
C GLN A 283 -44.89 -43.21 9.74
N ALA A 284 -44.23 -43.07 10.90
CA ALA A 284 -44.66 -43.72 12.13
C ALA A 284 -46.07 -43.26 12.54
N ARG A 285 -46.32 -41.95 12.54
CA ARG A 285 -47.64 -41.37 12.86
C ARG A 285 -48.75 -41.86 11.92
N LYS A 286 -48.47 -41.96 10.61
CA LYS A 286 -49.44 -42.49 9.64
C LYS A 286 -49.79 -43.96 9.90
N LYS A 287 -48.81 -44.77 10.31
CA LYS A 287 -49.06 -46.17 10.67
C LYS A 287 -49.94 -46.27 11.92
N GLU A 288 -49.65 -45.48 12.95
CA GLU A 288 -50.48 -45.45 14.17
C GLU A 288 -51.93 -45.05 13.88
N GLN A 289 -52.17 -44.04 13.02
CA GLN A 289 -53.53 -43.61 12.67
C GLN A 289 -54.30 -44.65 11.84
N GLY A 290 -53.63 -45.48 11.03
CA GLY A 290 -54.26 -46.55 10.26
C GLY A 290 -54.72 -47.74 11.11
N THR A 291 -54.08 -47.98 12.25
CA THR A 291 -54.39 -49.11 13.15
C THR A 291 -55.59 -48.90 14.09
N TYR A 292 -56.10 -47.66 14.24
CA TYR A 292 -57.29 -47.37 15.07
C TYR A 292 -58.59 -47.22 14.26
N SER A 293 -58.55 -47.48 12.95
CA SER A 293 -59.68 -47.27 12.04
C SER A 293 -60.24 -48.56 11.45
N THR A 294 -59.91 -49.71 12.05
CA THR A 294 -60.44 -51.05 11.76
C THR A 294 -60.99 -51.64 13.04
#